data_AF-A0A933IS61-F1
#
_entry.id   AF-A0A933IS61-F1
#
_cell.length_a   1.000
_cell.length_b   1.000
_cell.length_c   1.000
_cell.angle_alpha   90.00
_cell.angle_beta   90.00
_cell.angle_gamma   90.00
#
_symmetry.space_group_name_H-M   'P 1'
#
loop_
_entity.id
_entity.type
_entity.pdbx_description
1 polymer ?
#
loop_
_entity_poly.entity_id
_entity_poly.type
_entity_poly.pdbx_seq_one_letter_code
_entity_poly.pdbx_strand_id
1 'polypeptide(L)'
;MKAYSAVVLCFLMGMLTLTIVWAEPPDQKVEDAFYIHSKVYAENPSRPPVEFTHKKHVDNYVSDCTECHHDHGEGEPYRKCGECHEAEDTGEAMSLKNAFHKSCRDCHLNSTGEEGAAPTKCAECHGQIDYYEFKPERMKPAVVFTHLNHWQKYNTPCDRCHHKYENGENVWKQGDAVEECVTCHKMETQGKVVKLRTAFHRQCKGCHKGLVDQGAKVPYRCSECHYEYKDDPYKAFPSLKPQETEKATEAAS
;
A
#
# COMPACT_ATOMS: atom_id res chain seq x y z
N MET A 1 70.75 -36.23 21.49
CA MET A 1 69.69 -37.04 20.85
C MET A 1 68.38 -36.75 21.53
N LYS A 2 67.38 -36.37 20.72
CA LYS A 2 65.95 -36.66 20.85
C LYS A 2 65.12 -35.83 21.85
N ALA A 3 64.00 -35.36 21.29
CA ALA A 3 62.74 -34.95 21.94
C ALA A 3 62.54 -33.47 22.34
N TYR A 4 62.91 -32.52 21.47
CA TYR A 4 62.29 -31.18 21.45
C TYR A 4 61.64 -30.94 20.08
N SER A 5 60.63 -31.75 19.73
CA SER A 5 59.86 -31.61 18.49
C SER A 5 58.61 -32.48 18.61
N ALA A 6 57.61 -32.02 19.36
CA ALA A 6 56.25 -32.58 19.31
C ALA A 6 55.21 -31.73 20.05
N VAL A 7 55.59 -30.98 21.09
CA VAL A 7 54.58 -30.39 22.00
C VAL A 7 54.15 -28.96 21.62
N VAL A 8 54.89 -28.25 20.78
CA VAL A 8 54.52 -26.88 20.34
C VAL A 8 53.59 -26.89 19.11
N LEU A 9 53.38 -28.05 18.47
CA LEU A 9 52.57 -28.16 17.25
C LEU A 9 51.08 -28.46 17.51
N CYS A 10 50.63 -28.61 18.76
CA CYS A 10 49.23 -28.90 19.08
C CYS A 10 48.44 -27.70 19.62
N PHE A 11 49.08 -26.57 19.94
CA PHE A 11 48.36 -25.36 20.38
C PHE A 11 48.06 -24.35 19.26
N LEU A 12 48.67 -24.48 18.08
CA LEU A 12 48.39 -23.62 16.92
C LEU A 12 47.35 -24.20 15.94
N MET A 13 46.86 -25.42 16.17
CA MET A 13 45.82 -26.07 15.35
C MET A 13 44.48 -26.28 16.09
N GLY A 14 44.32 -25.71 17.29
CA GLY A 14 43.14 -25.93 18.15
C GLY A 14 42.18 -24.75 18.29
N MET A 15 42.40 -23.65 17.57
CA MET A 15 41.55 -22.45 17.60
C MET A 15 40.91 -22.17 16.23
N LEU A 16 40.62 -23.22 15.48
CA LEU A 16 39.99 -23.13 14.16
C LEU A 16 38.76 -24.06 14.09
N THR A 17 37.83 -23.93 15.03
CA THR A 17 36.51 -24.53 14.85
C THR A 17 35.43 -23.63 15.43
N LEU A 18 34.53 -23.23 14.53
CA LEU A 18 33.21 -22.65 14.77
C LEU A 18 33.18 -21.19 15.25
N THR A 19 33.60 -20.27 14.39
CA THR A 19 32.70 -19.14 14.11
C THR A 19 31.57 -19.70 13.26
N ILE A 20 30.46 -20.09 13.90
CA ILE A 20 29.19 -20.22 13.19
C ILE A 20 28.91 -18.81 12.67
N VAL A 21 29.23 -18.57 11.39
CA VAL A 21 28.70 -17.44 10.66
C VAL A 21 27.21 -17.75 10.56
N TRP A 22 26.42 -17.19 11.47
CA TRP A 22 24.98 -17.11 11.27
C TRP A 22 24.83 -16.26 10.01
N ALA A 23 24.58 -16.93 8.89
CA ALA A 23 24.16 -16.24 7.68
C ALA A 23 22.81 -15.62 8.04
N GLU A 24 22.82 -14.33 8.33
CA GLU A 24 21.59 -13.56 8.45
C GLU A 24 20.80 -13.82 7.15
N PRO A 25 19.52 -14.25 7.25
CA PRO A 25 18.71 -14.43 6.07
C PRO A 25 18.74 -13.12 5.27
N PRO A 26 18.82 -13.20 3.93
CA PRO A 26 18.97 -12.02 3.10
C PRO A 26 17.86 -11.04 3.43
N ASP A 27 18.24 -9.83 3.86
CA ASP A 27 17.30 -8.71 4.08
C ASP A 27 16.51 -8.49 2.79
N GLN A 28 15.27 -9.01 2.75
CA GLN A 28 14.36 -8.81 1.65
C GLN A 28 13.85 -7.37 1.76
N LYS A 29 14.61 -6.43 1.18
CA LYS A 29 14.20 -5.02 1.13
C LYS A 29 12.90 -4.89 0.35
N VAL A 30 11.81 -4.62 1.07
CA VAL A 30 10.51 -4.25 0.52
C VAL A 30 10.34 -2.74 0.71
N GLU A 31 9.75 -2.06 -0.29
CA GLU A 31 9.41 -0.64 -0.15
C GLU A 31 8.45 -0.42 1.03
N ASP A 32 8.59 0.68 1.76
CA ASP A 32 7.74 0.96 2.92
C ASP A 32 6.26 1.11 2.53
N ALA A 33 5.97 1.67 1.35
CA ALA A 33 4.65 1.63 0.73
C ALA A 33 4.72 1.12 -0.70
N PHE A 34 3.84 0.16 -1.02
CA PHE A 34 3.69 -0.41 -2.35
C PHE A 34 2.25 -0.83 -2.60
N TYR A 35 1.98 -1.24 -3.83
CA TYR A 35 0.69 -1.82 -4.20
C TYR A 35 0.74 -3.33 -4.11
N ILE A 36 -0.21 -3.92 -3.39
CA ILE A 36 -0.44 -5.35 -3.42
C ILE A 36 -0.94 -5.70 -4.82
N HIS A 37 -0.09 -6.40 -5.57
CA HIS A 37 -0.36 -6.86 -6.91
C HIS A 37 -0.26 -8.39 -6.95
N SER A 38 -1.21 -9.01 -7.65
CA SER A 38 -1.22 -10.45 -7.90
C SER A 38 -1.53 -10.74 -9.36
N LYS A 39 -0.84 -11.74 -9.92
CA LYS A 39 -1.13 -12.27 -11.26
C LYS A 39 -2.54 -12.86 -11.36
N VAL A 40 -3.08 -13.35 -10.24
CA VAL A 40 -4.42 -13.97 -10.15
C VAL A 40 -5.53 -13.03 -10.64
N TYR A 41 -5.39 -11.71 -10.43
CA TYR A 41 -6.40 -10.72 -10.82
C TYR A 41 -5.91 -9.72 -11.86
N ALA A 42 -4.80 -10.00 -12.55
CA ALA A 42 -4.19 -9.08 -13.50
C ALA A 42 -5.12 -8.75 -14.69
N GLU A 43 -5.84 -9.74 -15.22
CA GLU A 43 -6.67 -9.51 -16.41
C GLU A 43 -8.03 -8.86 -16.07
N ASN A 44 -8.58 -9.17 -14.89
CA ASN A 44 -9.94 -8.75 -14.52
C ASN A 44 -10.02 -8.28 -13.06
N PRO A 45 -9.33 -7.18 -12.68
CA PRO A 45 -9.44 -6.66 -11.33
C PRO A 45 -10.78 -5.97 -11.12
N SER A 46 -11.52 -6.36 -10.09
CA SER A 46 -12.82 -5.75 -9.74
C SER A 46 -12.70 -4.41 -9.01
N ARG A 47 -11.52 -4.14 -8.42
CA ARG A 47 -11.21 -2.95 -7.61
C ARG A 47 -9.74 -2.56 -7.80
N PRO A 48 -9.36 -1.29 -7.54
CA PRO A 48 -7.96 -0.89 -7.51
C PRO A 48 -7.11 -1.75 -6.57
N PRO A 49 -5.82 -1.92 -6.88
CA PRO A 49 -4.89 -2.56 -5.97
C PRO A 49 -4.87 -1.83 -4.63
N VAL A 50 -4.67 -2.60 -3.56
CA VAL A 50 -4.54 -2.05 -2.22
C VAL A 50 -3.14 -1.47 -2.07
N GLU A 51 -3.07 -0.20 -1.66
CA GLU A 51 -1.82 0.42 -1.25
C GLU A 51 -1.53 -0.01 0.19
N PHE A 52 -0.35 -0.57 0.45
CA PHE A 52 0.00 -1.19 1.73
C PHE A 52 1.30 -0.63 2.29
N THR A 53 1.33 -0.40 3.61
CA THR A 53 2.52 0.10 4.33
C THR A 53 3.20 -1.00 5.14
N HIS A 54 4.14 -1.76 4.56
CA HIS A 54 4.70 -2.93 5.25
C HIS A 54 5.43 -2.58 6.55
N LYS A 55 6.34 -1.60 6.50
CA LYS A 55 7.09 -1.16 7.69
C LYS A 55 6.18 -0.70 8.83
N LYS A 56 5.13 0.06 8.52
CA LYS A 56 4.18 0.53 9.55
C LYS A 56 3.44 -0.62 10.20
N HIS A 57 3.03 -1.64 9.43
CA HIS A 57 2.37 -2.81 10.00
C HIS A 57 3.31 -3.58 10.92
N VAL A 58 4.55 -3.84 10.47
CA VAL A 58 5.57 -4.56 11.23
C VAL A 58 5.99 -3.82 12.50
N ASP A 59 6.23 -2.51 12.42
CA ASP A 59 6.74 -1.75 13.56
C ASP A 59 5.67 -1.53 14.65
N ASN A 60 4.38 -1.42 14.28
CA ASN A 60 3.36 -0.88 15.16
C ASN A 60 2.22 -1.85 15.51
N TYR A 61 1.94 -2.88 14.68
CA TYR A 61 0.69 -3.62 14.78
C TYR A 61 0.84 -5.14 14.82
N VAL A 62 1.98 -5.71 14.45
CA VAL A 62 2.23 -7.16 14.52
C VAL A 62 3.45 -7.46 15.39
N SER A 63 3.43 -8.61 16.06
CA SER A 63 4.52 -9.08 16.91
C SER A 63 5.40 -10.12 16.24
N ASP A 64 4.86 -10.83 15.25
CA ASP A 64 5.55 -11.90 14.54
C ASP A 64 5.20 -11.88 13.04
N CYS A 65 6.18 -12.24 12.19
CA CYS A 65 6.00 -12.30 10.74
C CYS A 65 4.93 -13.34 10.33
N THR A 66 4.72 -14.37 11.15
CA THR A 66 3.73 -15.45 10.93
C THR A 66 2.30 -14.98 11.03
N GLU A 67 2.03 -13.81 11.61
CA GLU A 67 0.70 -13.22 11.64
C GLU A 67 0.18 -12.88 10.22
N CYS A 68 1.09 -12.63 9.28
CA CYS A 68 0.77 -12.42 7.87
C CYS A 68 1.29 -13.58 6.98
N HIS A 69 2.47 -14.12 7.29
CA HIS A 69 3.12 -15.18 6.53
C HIS A 69 2.99 -16.52 7.24
N HIS A 70 1.90 -17.24 7.01
CA HIS A 70 1.55 -18.42 7.81
C HIS A 70 2.14 -19.76 7.33
N ASP A 71 2.79 -19.79 6.17
CA ASP A 71 3.37 -21.02 5.58
C ASP A 71 4.81 -20.76 5.14
N HIS A 72 5.71 -20.68 6.12
CA HIS A 72 7.14 -20.55 5.87
C HIS A 72 7.95 -21.54 6.72
N GLY A 73 9.00 -22.10 6.13
CA GLY A 73 10.02 -22.86 6.87
C GLY A 73 11.00 -21.93 7.56
N GLU A 74 11.71 -22.43 8.58
CA GLU A 74 12.82 -21.70 9.18
C GLU A 74 13.92 -21.47 8.12
N GLY A 75 14.29 -20.21 7.90
CA GLY A 75 15.32 -19.82 6.92
C GLY A 75 14.84 -19.75 5.46
N GLU A 76 13.58 -20.05 5.18
CA GLU A 76 12.99 -19.90 3.84
C GLU A 76 12.47 -18.47 3.62
N PRO A 77 12.52 -17.95 2.38
CA PRO A 77 12.01 -16.62 2.07
C PRO A 77 10.49 -16.57 2.21
N TYR A 78 9.98 -15.42 2.67
CA TYR A 78 8.54 -15.18 2.73
C TYR A 78 7.96 -15.11 1.31
N ARG A 79 6.89 -15.88 1.07
CA ARG A 79 6.19 -15.95 -0.21
C ARG A 79 5.00 -15.00 -0.25
N LYS A 80 4.60 -14.60 -1.46
CA LYS A 80 3.38 -13.80 -1.66
C LYS A 80 2.16 -14.71 -1.62
N CYS A 81 1.04 -14.21 -1.07
CA CYS A 81 -0.20 -14.97 -0.99
C CYS A 81 -0.65 -15.53 -2.34
N GLY A 82 -0.49 -14.75 -3.42
CA GLY A 82 -0.87 -15.15 -4.78
C GLY A 82 0.02 -16.20 -5.45
N GLU A 83 1.03 -16.74 -4.74
CA GLU A 83 1.81 -17.91 -5.21
C GLU A 83 1.10 -19.24 -4.89
N CYS A 84 0.18 -19.25 -3.92
CA CYS A 84 -0.57 -20.43 -3.51
C CYS A 84 -2.09 -20.22 -3.51
N HIS A 85 -2.55 -19.00 -3.20
CA HIS A 85 -3.97 -18.66 -3.23
C HIS A 85 -4.39 -18.20 -4.63
N GLU A 86 -5.30 -18.95 -5.23
CA GLU A 86 -5.84 -18.71 -6.58
C GLU A 86 -7.12 -17.86 -6.57
N ALA A 87 -7.74 -17.65 -7.73
CA ALA A 87 -8.94 -16.82 -7.86
C ALA A 87 -10.13 -17.38 -7.06
N GLU A 88 -10.24 -18.71 -7.03
CA GLU A 88 -11.28 -19.48 -6.36
C GLU A 88 -10.65 -20.38 -5.27
N ASP A 89 -11.47 -20.88 -4.35
CA ASP A 89 -11.03 -21.81 -3.32
C ASP A 89 -10.57 -23.12 -3.96
N THR A 90 -9.43 -23.66 -3.49
CA THR A 90 -8.91 -24.97 -3.85
C THR A 90 -9.11 -25.96 -2.70
N GLY A 91 -8.80 -27.25 -2.91
CA GLY A 91 -8.81 -28.22 -1.82
C GLY A 91 -7.73 -27.97 -0.75
N GLU A 92 -6.76 -27.10 -1.03
CA GLU A 92 -5.57 -26.86 -0.21
C GLU A 92 -5.54 -25.44 0.38
N ALA A 93 -6.16 -24.46 -0.29
CA ALA A 93 -6.14 -23.06 0.13
C ALA A 93 -7.45 -22.35 -0.25
N MET A 94 -7.86 -21.36 0.55
CA MET A 94 -8.95 -20.45 0.16
C MET A 94 -8.51 -19.53 -0.99
N SER A 95 -9.47 -18.91 -1.67
CA SER A 95 -9.20 -17.90 -2.70
C SER A 95 -8.39 -16.72 -2.15
N LEU A 96 -7.59 -16.10 -3.02
CA LEU A 96 -6.73 -14.97 -2.69
C LEU A 96 -7.51 -13.79 -2.11
N LYS A 97 -8.69 -13.52 -2.67
CA LYS A 97 -9.62 -12.51 -2.15
C LYS A 97 -10.00 -12.81 -0.69
N ASN A 98 -10.36 -14.07 -0.38
CA ASN A 98 -10.75 -14.45 0.97
C ASN A 98 -9.56 -14.43 1.93
N ALA A 99 -8.37 -14.86 1.48
CA ALA A 99 -7.14 -14.81 2.27
C ALA A 99 -6.80 -13.37 2.70
N PHE A 100 -6.78 -12.40 1.77
CA PHE A 100 -6.54 -11.00 2.10
C PHE A 100 -7.61 -10.40 3.00
N HIS A 101 -8.89 -10.59 2.66
CA HIS A 101 -9.96 -10.05 3.49
C HIS A 101 -9.95 -10.66 4.89
N LYS A 102 -9.60 -11.94 5.03
CA LYS A 102 -9.47 -12.57 6.34
C LYS A 102 -8.29 -11.99 7.11
N SER A 103 -7.09 -12.01 6.54
CA SER A 103 -5.86 -11.55 7.23
C SER A 103 -5.91 -10.06 7.58
N CYS A 104 -6.24 -9.20 6.60
CA CYS A 104 -6.26 -7.75 6.83
C CYS A 104 -7.48 -7.33 7.66
N ARG A 105 -8.70 -7.74 7.24
CA ARG A 105 -9.92 -7.17 7.82
C ARG A 105 -10.23 -7.73 9.20
N ASP A 106 -9.96 -9.01 9.46
CA ASP A 106 -10.22 -9.58 10.80
C ASP A 106 -9.34 -8.89 11.86
N CYS A 107 -8.08 -8.61 11.53
CA CYS A 107 -7.20 -7.83 12.40
C CYS A 107 -7.73 -6.40 12.56
N HIS A 108 -8.03 -5.70 11.45
CA HIS A 108 -8.53 -4.31 11.50
C HIS A 108 -9.82 -4.15 12.31
N LEU A 109 -10.74 -5.12 12.23
CA LEU A 109 -12.00 -5.11 13.01
C LEU A 109 -11.78 -5.20 14.52
N ASN A 110 -10.71 -5.86 14.95
CA ASN A 110 -10.40 -6.10 16.35
C ASN A 110 -9.28 -5.19 16.87
N SER A 111 -8.63 -4.44 15.98
CA SER A 111 -7.54 -3.53 16.32
C SER A 111 -8.03 -2.29 17.07
N THR A 112 -7.30 -1.88 18.10
CA THR A 112 -7.49 -0.60 18.80
C THR A 112 -6.16 0.14 18.82
N GLY A 113 -5.85 0.80 17.70
CA GLY A 113 -4.60 1.56 17.55
C GLY A 113 -4.71 2.98 18.12
N GLU A 114 -3.59 3.55 18.56
CA GLU A 114 -3.52 4.95 19.02
C GLU A 114 -3.87 5.96 17.92
N GLU A 115 -3.71 5.57 16.66
CA GLU A 115 -4.04 6.39 15.48
C GLU A 115 -5.51 6.28 15.04
N GLY A 116 -6.34 5.56 15.79
CA GLY A 116 -7.77 5.39 15.51
C GLY A 116 -8.11 4.06 14.85
N ALA A 117 -9.34 3.98 14.33
CA ALA A 117 -9.86 2.75 13.74
C ALA A 117 -9.15 2.43 12.41
N ALA A 118 -8.71 1.18 12.26
CA ALA A 118 -8.14 0.68 11.03
C ALA A 118 -9.18 0.65 9.89
N PRO A 119 -8.76 0.73 8.62
CA PRO A 119 -9.67 0.78 7.48
C PRO A 119 -10.42 -0.56 7.33
N THR A 120 -11.75 -0.50 7.19
CA THR A 120 -12.62 -1.68 7.10
C THR A 120 -13.60 -1.62 5.93
N LYS A 121 -13.72 -0.45 5.27
CA LYS A 121 -14.55 -0.28 4.08
C LYS A 121 -13.75 -0.56 2.82
N CYS A 122 -14.42 -1.02 1.76
CA CYS A 122 -13.78 -1.38 0.50
C CYS A 122 -12.92 -0.25 -0.06
N ALA A 123 -13.45 0.97 -0.07
CA ALA A 123 -12.81 2.17 -0.61
C ALA A 123 -11.56 2.61 0.16
N GLU A 124 -11.50 2.34 1.47
CA GLU A 124 -10.39 2.71 2.34
C GLU A 124 -9.14 1.88 2.05
N CYS A 125 -9.31 0.61 1.63
CA CYS A 125 -8.21 -0.24 1.18
C CYS A 125 -7.98 -0.14 -0.33
N HIS A 126 -9.05 -0.20 -1.13
CA HIS A 126 -8.97 -0.24 -2.59
C HIS A 126 -8.88 1.14 -3.25
N GLY A 127 -8.24 2.13 -2.62
CA GLY A 127 -7.85 3.40 -3.24
C GLY A 127 -8.92 4.12 -4.08
N GLN A 128 -10.21 3.97 -3.79
CA GLN A 128 -11.29 4.67 -4.51
C GLN A 128 -11.85 5.75 -3.60
N ILE A 129 -11.87 7.00 -4.07
CA ILE A 129 -12.64 8.07 -3.43
C ILE A 129 -14.12 7.83 -3.75
N ASP A 130 -14.73 6.98 -2.96
CA ASP A 130 -16.12 6.56 -3.04
C ASP A 130 -16.81 6.88 -1.71
N TYR A 131 -17.71 7.85 -1.71
CA TYR A 131 -18.58 8.14 -0.56
C TYR A 131 -20.01 7.67 -0.85
N TYR A 132 -20.52 6.75 -0.02
CA TYR A 132 -21.85 6.15 -0.20
C TYR A 132 -23.01 7.13 0.00
N GLU A 133 -22.75 8.32 0.57
CA GLU A 133 -23.74 9.39 0.78
C GLU A 133 -24.19 10.10 -0.52
N PHE A 134 -23.52 9.86 -1.66
CA PHE A 134 -23.93 10.44 -2.95
C PHE A 134 -25.17 9.72 -3.51
N LYS A 135 -26.37 10.12 -3.09
CA LYS A 135 -27.65 9.78 -3.73
C LYS A 135 -28.43 11.05 -4.10
N PRO A 136 -29.02 11.15 -5.32
CA PRO A 136 -28.98 10.18 -6.42
C PRO A 136 -27.60 10.08 -7.09
N GLU A 137 -27.42 9.08 -7.96
CA GLU A 137 -26.15 8.60 -8.48
C GLU A 137 -25.21 9.67 -9.03
N ARG A 138 -23.90 9.42 -8.87
CA ARG A 138 -22.82 10.29 -9.29
C ARG A 138 -22.90 10.57 -10.79
N MET A 139 -22.66 11.82 -11.19
CA MET A 139 -22.56 12.19 -12.60
C MET A 139 -21.33 11.59 -13.32
N LYS A 140 -20.32 11.16 -12.55
CA LYS A 140 -19.04 10.64 -13.05
C LYS A 140 -18.57 9.49 -12.16
N PRO A 141 -17.77 8.55 -12.71
CA PRO A 141 -17.16 7.47 -11.93
C PRO A 141 -16.38 8.00 -10.72
N ALA A 142 -16.20 7.15 -9.71
CA ALA A 142 -15.34 7.47 -8.57
C ALA A 142 -13.90 7.77 -9.03
N VAL A 143 -13.20 8.62 -8.29
CA VAL A 143 -11.79 8.90 -8.55
C VAL A 143 -10.95 7.83 -7.85
N VAL A 144 -10.07 7.16 -8.59
CA VAL A 144 -9.04 6.32 -7.98
C VAL A 144 -7.95 7.24 -7.43
N PHE A 145 -7.65 7.11 -6.14
CA PHE A 145 -6.71 7.96 -5.41
C PHE A 145 -5.68 7.13 -4.65
N THR A 146 -4.46 7.65 -4.65
CA THR A 146 -3.26 6.96 -4.21
C THR A 146 -2.65 7.68 -3.02
N HIS A 147 -3.22 7.46 -1.82
CA HIS A 147 -2.90 8.27 -0.65
C HIS A 147 -1.42 8.22 -0.28
N LEU A 148 -0.82 7.01 -0.22
CA LEU A 148 0.58 6.83 0.17
C LEU A 148 1.53 7.34 -0.92
N ASN A 149 1.16 7.25 -2.20
CA ASN A 149 1.92 7.93 -3.26
C ASN A 149 1.94 9.45 -3.06
N HIS A 150 0.79 10.07 -2.75
CA HIS A 150 0.77 11.51 -2.51
C HIS A 150 1.61 11.89 -1.29
N TRP A 151 1.50 11.15 -0.20
CA TRP A 151 2.25 11.41 1.02
C TRP A 151 3.73 11.04 0.93
N GLN A 152 4.06 9.78 0.68
CA GLN A 152 5.41 9.24 0.80
C GLN A 152 6.20 9.37 -0.50
N LYS A 153 5.63 8.95 -1.63
CA LYS A 153 6.35 8.96 -2.92
C LYS A 153 6.59 10.37 -3.46
N TYR A 154 5.56 11.20 -3.43
CA TYR A 154 5.64 12.58 -3.88
C TYR A 154 6.02 13.54 -2.76
N ASN A 155 6.21 13.03 -1.54
CA ASN A 155 6.58 13.80 -0.36
C ASN A 155 5.67 15.02 -0.12
N THR A 156 4.37 14.85 -0.31
CA THR A 156 3.40 15.95 -0.13
C THR A 156 3.11 16.11 1.36
N PRO A 157 3.31 17.31 1.95
CA PRO A 157 2.96 17.59 3.33
C PRO A 157 1.49 17.33 3.63
N CYS A 158 1.17 16.89 4.84
CA CYS A 158 -0.21 16.56 5.22
C CYS A 158 -1.12 17.80 5.23
N ASP A 159 -0.61 18.95 5.68
CA ASP A 159 -1.31 20.25 5.68
C ASP A 159 -1.60 20.76 4.26
N ARG A 160 -1.00 20.15 3.23
CA ARG A 160 -1.33 20.47 1.85
C ARG A 160 -2.77 20.10 1.54
N CYS A 161 -3.30 19.03 2.16
CA CYS A 161 -4.62 18.47 1.88
C CYS A 161 -5.56 18.51 3.10
N HIS A 162 -5.03 18.25 4.30
CA HIS A 162 -5.81 18.23 5.53
C HIS A 162 -5.73 19.59 6.22
N HIS A 163 -6.87 20.03 6.73
CA HIS A 163 -7.00 21.28 7.47
C HIS A 163 -7.99 21.13 8.61
N LYS A 164 -7.93 22.06 9.56
CA LYS A 164 -8.95 22.25 10.57
C LYS A 164 -9.07 23.74 10.83
N TYR A 165 -10.15 24.34 10.35
CA TYR A 165 -10.39 25.77 10.54
C TYR A 165 -11.25 26.01 11.78
N GLU A 166 -10.74 26.81 12.70
CA GLU A 166 -11.48 27.31 13.86
C GLU A 166 -11.44 28.84 13.84
N ASN A 167 -12.59 29.50 13.94
CA ASN A 167 -12.71 30.96 13.88
C ASN A 167 -12.08 31.63 12.63
N GLY A 168 -11.91 30.88 11.55
CA GLY A 168 -11.34 31.38 10.29
C GLY A 168 -9.82 31.20 10.16
N GLU A 169 -9.16 30.64 11.18
CA GLU A 169 -7.73 30.32 11.15
C GLU A 169 -7.55 28.80 11.05
N ASN A 170 -6.56 28.36 10.26
CA ASN A 170 -6.19 26.96 10.22
C ASN A 170 -5.39 26.64 11.49
N VAL A 171 -5.97 25.84 12.38
CA VAL A 171 -5.35 25.44 13.65
C VAL A 171 -4.66 24.09 13.57
N TRP A 172 -4.81 23.37 12.45
CA TRP A 172 -4.21 22.05 12.24
C TRP A 172 -2.69 22.13 12.10
N LYS A 173 -1.98 21.20 12.73
CA LYS A 173 -0.52 21.07 12.68
C LYS A 173 -0.10 19.68 12.25
N GLN A 174 1.09 19.59 11.65
CA GLN A 174 1.69 18.32 11.27
C GLN A 174 1.80 17.39 12.48
N GLY A 175 1.18 16.20 12.38
CA GLY A 175 1.12 15.21 13.46
C GLY A 175 -0.24 15.17 14.17
N ASP A 176 -1.10 16.17 13.98
CA ASP A 176 -2.48 16.10 14.45
C ASP A 176 -3.25 15.02 13.68
N ALA A 177 -4.27 14.45 14.32
CA ALA A 177 -5.17 13.51 13.67
C ALA A 177 -5.78 14.14 12.40
N VAL A 178 -5.90 13.33 11.35
CA VAL A 178 -6.54 13.73 10.09
C VAL A 178 -7.97 13.21 10.04
N GLU A 179 -8.89 14.05 9.58
CA GLU A 179 -10.27 13.66 9.32
C GLU A 179 -10.54 13.50 7.82
N GLU A 180 -11.54 12.68 7.49
CA GLU A 180 -12.05 12.58 6.12
C GLU A 180 -12.69 13.90 5.67
N CYS A 181 -12.55 14.22 4.38
CA CYS A 181 -13.14 15.42 3.79
C CYS A 181 -14.66 15.51 4.06
N VAL A 182 -15.36 14.37 4.00
CA VAL A 182 -16.82 14.30 4.16
C VAL A 182 -17.28 14.58 5.58
N THR A 183 -16.41 14.51 6.59
CA THR A 183 -16.80 14.81 7.98
C THR A 183 -17.26 16.26 8.10
N CYS A 184 -16.50 17.19 7.51
CA CYS A 184 -16.84 18.61 7.51
C CYS A 184 -17.47 19.10 6.19
N HIS A 185 -17.01 18.62 5.03
CA HIS A 185 -17.52 19.04 3.74
C HIS A 185 -18.69 18.15 3.32
N LYS A 186 -19.92 18.62 3.47
CA LYS A 186 -21.13 17.88 3.06
C LYS A 186 -21.59 18.25 1.65
N MET A 187 -22.62 17.55 1.19
CA MET A 187 -23.32 17.84 -0.07
C MET A 187 -24.16 19.11 0.00
N GLU A 188 -24.70 19.38 1.18
CA GLU A 188 -25.46 20.57 1.46
C GLU A 188 -24.58 21.76 1.85
N THR A 189 -25.12 22.96 1.63
CA THR A 189 -24.43 24.20 1.99
C THR A 189 -24.37 24.34 3.50
N GLN A 190 -23.15 24.50 4.05
CA GLN A 190 -22.92 24.63 5.48
C GLN A 190 -22.19 25.93 5.80
N GLY A 191 -22.92 27.05 5.72
CA GLY A 191 -22.37 28.38 5.99
C GLY A 191 -21.16 28.69 5.09
N LYS A 192 -19.99 28.88 5.71
CA LYS A 192 -18.72 29.18 5.00
C LYS A 192 -17.99 27.94 4.49
N VAL A 193 -18.41 26.73 4.87
CA VAL A 193 -17.78 25.48 4.43
C VAL A 193 -18.23 25.16 3.00
N VAL A 194 -17.26 24.95 2.11
CA VAL A 194 -17.54 24.60 0.73
C VAL A 194 -18.07 23.17 0.63
N LYS A 195 -18.96 22.92 -0.34
CA LYS A 195 -19.50 21.57 -0.61
C LYS A 195 -18.38 20.58 -0.95
N LEU A 196 -18.58 19.30 -0.62
CA LEU A 196 -17.61 18.22 -0.83
C LEU A 196 -17.03 18.17 -2.26
N ARG A 197 -17.91 18.21 -3.25
CA ARG A 197 -17.52 18.25 -4.67
C ARG A 197 -16.58 19.42 -4.96
N THR A 198 -16.86 20.60 -4.40
CA THR A 198 -16.05 21.80 -4.60
C THR A 198 -14.72 21.68 -3.86
N ALA A 199 -14.71 21.10 -2.66
CA ALA A 199 -13.49 20.83 -1.89
C ALA A 199 -12.51 19.97 -2.71
N PHE A 200 -12.95 18.80 -3.21
CA PHE A 200 -12.13 17.92 -4.04
C PHE A 200 -11.59 18.62 -5.29
N HIS A 201 -12.47 19.28 -6.06
CA HIS A 201 -12.01 19.92 -7.29
C HIS A 201 -11.06 21.09 -7.04
N ARG A 202 -11.22 21.86 -5.95
CA ARG A 202 -10.27 22.93 -5.60
C ARG A 202 -8.94 22.36 -5.14
N GLN A 203 -8.96 21.35 -4.26
CA GLN A 203 -7.77 20.74 -3.69
C GLN A 203 -6.96 19.98 -4.74
N CYS A 204 -7.56 18.95 -5.34
CA CYS A 204 -6.87 18.04 -6.25
C CYS A 204 -6.52 18.74 -7.56
N LYS A 205 -7.51 19.35 -8.24
CA LYS A 205 -7.24 20.00 -9.54
C LYS A 205 -6.44 21.28 -9.40
N GLY A 206 -6.53 21.99 -8.28
CA GLY A 206 -5.73 23.21 -8.05
C GLY A 206 -4.24 22.89 -8.01
N CYS A 207 -3.85 21.87 -7.24
CA CYS A 207 -2.46 21.40 -7.19
C CYS A 207 -2.02 20.85 -8.55
N HIS A 208 -2.80 19.95 -9.15
CA HIS A 208 -2.46 19.35 -10.44
C HIS A 208 -2.36 20.37 -11.57
N LYS A 209 -3.21 21.41 -11.57
CA LYS A 209 -3.07 22.53 -12.51
C LYS A 209 -1.69 23.18 -12.38
N GLY A 210 -1.26 23.50 -11.17
CA GLY A 210 0.05 24.11 -10.94
C GLY A 210 1.19 23.24 -11.42
N LEU A 211 1.08 21.92 -11.27
CA LEU A 211 2.06 20.95 -11.79
C LEU A 211 2.02 20.85 -13.33
N VAL A 212 0.84 20.84 -13.94
CA VAL A 212 0.69 20.88 -15.41
C VAL A 212 1.27 22.15 -16.00
N ASP A 213 1.04 23.30 -15.35
CA ASP A 213 1.61 24.58 -15.77
C ASP A 213 3.15 24.59 -15.69
N GLN A 214 3.74 23.73 -14.85
CA GLN A 214 5.18 23.47 -14.75
C GLN A 214 5.68 22.36 -15.70
N GLY A 215 4.80 21.84 -16.57
CA GLY A 215 5.14 20.80 -17.56
C GLY A 215 5.06 19.36 -17.04
N ALA A 216 4.58 19.13 -15.81
CA ALA A 216 4.40 17.79 -15.28
C ALA A 216 3.22 17.07 -15.94
N LYS A 217 3.36 15.77 -16.18
CA LYS A 217 2.29 14.91 -16.69
C LYS A 217 1.50 14.33 -15.52
N VAL A 218 0.51 15.07 -15.05
CA VAL A 218 -0.41 14.66 -13.97
C VAL A 218 -1.87 14.79 -14.41
N PRO A 219 -2.81 14.00 -13.86
CA PRO A 219 -4.20 14.02 -14.30
C PRO A 219 -4.89 15.33 -13.91
N TYR A 220 -5.49 16.05 -14.86
CA TYR A 220 -6.15 17.34 -14.60
C TYR A 220 -7.52 17.44 -15.29
N ARG A 221 -7.70 16.76 -16.41
CA ARG A 221 -8.96 16.71 -17.15
C ARG A 221 -9.93 15.75 -16.48
N CYS A 222 -11.23 15.98 -16.69
CA CYS A 222 -12.27 15.20 -16.02
C CYS A 222 -12.11 13.69 -16.23
N SER A 223 -11.83 13.23 -17.45
CA SER A 223 -11.66 11.80 -17.79
C SER A 223 -10.32 11.20 -17.36
N GLU A 224 -9.37 12.03 -16.94
CA GLU A 224 -8.09 11.55 -16.40
C GLU A 224 -8.25 11.13 -14.93
N CYS A 225 -9.16 11.79 -14.19
CA CYS A 225 -9.49 11.44 -12.81
C CYS A 225 -10.73 10.53 -12.70
N HIS A 226 -11.76 10.79 -13.50
CA HIS A 226 -13.03 10.08 -13.46
C HIS A 226 -13.11 9.08 -14.61
N TYR A 227 -12.84 7.82 -14.31
CA TYR A 227 -12.92 6.71 -15.25
C TYR A 227 -13.42 5.47 -14.52
N GLU A 228 -14.07 4.58 -15.27
CA GLU A 228 -14.46 3.28 -14.74
C GLU A 228 -13.19 2.45 -14.56
N TYR A 229 -12.87 2.10 -13.31
CA TYR A 229 -11.65 1.36 -13.01
C TYR A 229 -11.57 0.04 -13.82
N LYS A 230 -12.70 -0.65 -13.98
CA LYS A 230 -12.79 -1.87 -14.78
C LYS A 230 -12.37 -1.70 -16.25
N ASP A 231 -12.50 -0.49 -16.79
CA ASP A 231 -12.20 -0.21 -18.21
C ASP A 231 -10.72 0.19 -18.41
N ASP A 232 -10.07 0.72 -17.37
CA ASP A 232 -8.65 1.12 -17.40
C ASP A 232 -7.99 0.95 -16.00
N PRO A 233 -7.80 -0.30 -15.53
CA PRO A 233 -7.39 -0.55 -14.15
C PRO A 233 -5.96 -0.08 -13.85
N TYR A 234 -5.14 0.07 -14.88
CA TYR A 234 -3.74 0.46 -14.76
C TYR A 234 -3.52 1.97 -14.90
N LYS A 235 -4.56 2.76 -15.13
CA LYS A 235 -4.42 4.22 -15.33
C LYS A 235 -3.74 4.94 -14.17
N ALA A 236 -4.17 4.66 -12.95
CA ALA A 236 -3.60 5.22 -11.74
C ALA A 236 -2.31 4.51 -11.30
N PHE A 237 -2.04 3.31 -11.85
CA PHE A 237 -0.89 2.47 -11.49
C PHE A 237 -0.18 1.91 -12.74
N PRO A 238 0.40 2.77 -13.61
CA PRO A 238 0.93 2.30 -14.89
C PRO A 238 2.04 1.25 -14.74
N SER A 239 2.78 1.27 -13.62
CA SER A 239 3.83 0.29 -13.32
C SER A 239 3.32 -1.12 -13.06
N LEU A 240 2.03 -1.29 -12.76
CA LEU A 240 1.41 -2.58 -12.53
C LEU A 240 0.80 -3.17 -13.79
N LYS A 241 0.78 -2.41 -14.90
CA LYS A 241 0.27 -2.93 -16.17
C LYS A 241 1.06 -4.21 -16.48
N PRO A 242 0.38 -5.36 -16.65
CA PRO A 242 1.03 -6.57 -17.12
C PRO A 242 1.80 -6.20 -18.37
N GLN A 243 3.12 -6.40 -18.34
CA GLN A 243 3.88 -6.32 -19.56
C GLN A 243 3.22 -7.33 -20.49
N GLU A 244 2.70 -6.87 -21.63
CA GLU A 244 2.15 -7.74 -22.67
C GLU A 244 3.13 -8.91 -22.79
N THR A 245 2.67 -10.09 -22.40
CA THR A 245 3.45 -11.31 -22.30
C THR A 245 3.77 -11.78 -23.71
N GLU A 246 4.63 -11.05 -24.43
CA GLU A 246 4.99 -11.32 -25.83
C GLU A 246 6.12 -10.38 -26.27
N LYS A 247 7.35 -10.66 -25.80
CA LYS A 247 8.58 -10.34 -26.56
C LYS A 247 9.89 -10.88 -25.97
N ALA A 248 9.89 -11.45 -24.76
CA ALA A 248 11.11 -11.98 -24.17
C ALA A 248 11.33 -13.49 -24.40
N THR A 249 10.31 -14.24 -24.86
CA THR A 249 10.43 -15.68 -25.13
C THR A 249 10.79 -16.03 -26.58
N GLU A 250 10.66 -15.10 -27.54
CA GLU A 250 11.13 -15.30 -28.93
C GLU A 250 12.58 -14.86 -29.15
N ALA A 251 13.23 -14.22 -28.16
CA ALA A 251 14.65 -13.90 -28.23
C ALA A 251 15.55 -14.98 -27.59
N ALA A 252 14.95 -16.09 -27.13
CA ALA A 252 15.65 -17.20 -26.47
C ALA A 252 15.32 -18.57 -27.10
N SER A 253 14.75 -18.59 -28.31
CA SER A 253 14.52 -19.81 -29.13
C SER A 253 15.26 -19.72 -30.46
#